data_AF-A0A0B1S150-F1
#
_entry.id   AF-A0A0B1S150-F1
#
_cell.length_a   1.000
_cell.length_b   1.000
_cell.length_c   1.000
_cell.angle_alpha   90.00
_cell.angle_beta   90.00
_cell.angle_gamma   90.00
#
_symmetry.space_group_name_H-M   'P 1'
#
loop_
_entity.id
_entity.type
_entity.pdbx_description
1 polymer ?
#
loop_
_entity_poly.entity_id
_entity_poly.type
_entity_poly.pdbx_seq_one_letter_code
_entity_poly.pdbx_strand_id
1 'polypeptide(L)'
;YYVTGANGFKVSGTKFFVNGAEHSIFQYLEDESNFPVSIRFSPPSVSTNEKIILSSMFHSLFTIAVQLSPAARSSGIEVSDSQGMLDYSK
;
A
#
# COMPACT_ATOMS: atom_id res chain seq x y z
N TYR A 1 -1.18 6.65 -1.18
CA TYR A 1 0.08 7.21 -0.66
C TYR A 1 0.02 7.25 0.84
N TYR A 2 1.15 7.16 1.53
CA TYR A 2 1.25 7.33 2.98
C TYR A 2 2.36 8.31 3.33
N VAL A 3 2.24 8.96 4.49
CA VAL A 3 3.23 9.93 4.96
C VAL A 3 4.48 9.18 5.43
N THR A 4 5.64 9.56 4.90
CA THR A 4 6.95 9.01 5.29
C THR A 4 7.83 10.00 6.04
N GLY A 5 7.52 11.29 5.95
CA GLY A 5 8.24 12.29 6.72
C GLY A 5 7.50 13.61 6.88
N ALA A 6 7.86 14.33 7.94
CA ALA A 6 7.37 15.66 8.27
C ALA A 6 8.54 16.53 8.76
N ASN A 7 8.75 17.70 8.17
CA ASN A 7 9.85 18.64 8.50
C ASN A 7 11.25 17.98 8.53
N GLY A 8 11.47 16.97 7.67
CA GLY A 8 12.72 16.21 7.62
C GLY A 8 12.81 15.04 8.62
N PHE A 9 11.86 14.92 9.56
CA PHE A 9 11.75 13.79 10.47
C PHE A 9 11.04 12.62 9.83
N LYS A 10 11.47 11.40 10.15
CA LYS A 10 10.83 10.17 9.69
C LYS A 10 9.51 9.96 10.43
N VAL A 11 8.44 9.69 9.67
CA VAL A 11 7.13 9.32 10.21
C VAL A 11 7.01 7.80 10.17
N SER A 12 6.55 7.22 11.28
CA SER A 12 6.23 5.80 11.42
C SER A 12 4.75 5.65 11.77
N GLY A 13 3.97 5.05 10.85
CA GLY A 13 2.52 5.08 10.93
C GLY A 13 2.00 6.51 10.87
N THR A 14 1.44 7.01 11.97
CA THR A 14 0.94 8.39 12.10
C THR A 14 1.78 9.23 13.07
N LYS A 15 2.92 8.70 13.52
CA LYS A 15 3.71 9.28 14.61
C LYS A 15 5.10 9.65 14.16
N PHE A 16 5.65 10.71 14.75
CA PHE A 16 7.01 11.15 14.52
C PHE A 16 7.55 11.85 15.76
N PHE A 17 8.87 11.97 15.85
CA PHE A 17 9.54 12.58 17.00
C PHE A 17 10.11 13.95 16.62
N VAL A 18 9.78 14.96 17.42
CA VAL A 18 10.31 16.33 17.31
C VAL A 18 10.80 16.74 18.69
N ASN A 19 12.03 17.24 18.79
CA ASN A 19 12.62 17.72 20.05
C ASN A 19 12.53 16.72 21.22
N GLY A 20 12.56 15.41 20.93
CA GLY A 20 12.48 14.34 21.93
C GLY A 20 11.06 13.96 22.37
N ALA A 21 10.02 14.63 21.87
CA ALA A 21 8.61 14.29 22.13
C ALA A 21 7.98 13.57 20.93
N GLU A 22 7.08 12.62 21.21
CA GLU A 22 6.27 11.95 20.20
C GLU A 22 5.06 12.82 19.84
N HIS A 23 4.85 13.04 18.55
CA HIS A 23 3.71 13.79 18.02
C HIS A 23 2.93 12.94 17.01
N SER A 24 1.60 13.10 17.01
CA SER A 24 0.73 12.61 15.95
C SER A 24 0.74 13.58 14.78
N ILE A 25 0.92 13.08 13.56
CA ILE A 25 0.93 13.92 12.36
C ILE A 25 -0.39 14.66 12.15
N PHE A 26 -1.52 14.03 12.48
CA PHE A 26 -2.84 14.67 12.34
C PHE A 26 -3.00 15.85 13.30
N GLN A 27 -2.66 15.66 14.57
CA GLN A 27 -2.71 16.74 15.56
C GLN A 27 -1.72 17.86 15.25
N TYR A 28 -0.53 17.50 14.74
CA TYR A 28 0.47 18.49 14.34
C TYR A 28 -0.02 19.37 13.18
N LEU A 29 -0.78 18.79 12.25
CA LEU A 29 -1.35 19.51 11.11
C LEU A 29 -2.64 20.30 11.45
N GLU A 30 -3.30 19.98 12.57
CA GLU A 30 -4.49 20.72 13.05
C GLU A 30 -4.12 22.07 13.67
N ASP A 31 -2.92 22.19 14.24
CA ASP A 31 -2.44 23.42 14.85
C ASP A 31 -1.77 24.33 13.79
N GLU A 32 -2.44 25.43 13.49
CA GLU A 32 -2.01 26.43 12.51
C GLU A 32 -0.62 27.02 12.82
N SER A 33 -0.20 27.02 14.09
CA SER A 33 1.11 27.54 14.49
C SER A 33 2.29 26.68 14.01
N ASN A 34 2.03 25.44 13.60
CA ASN A 34 3.04 24.53 13.06
C ASN A 34 3.34 24.77 11.56
N PHE A 35 2.60 25.65 10.89
CA PHE A 35 2.84 25.99 9.49
C PHE A 35 3.92 27.07 9.35
N PRO A 36 4.74 27.02 8.29
CA PRO A 36 4.71 26.07 7.18
C PRO A 36 5.33 24.70 7.52
N VAL A 37 4.72 23.62 7.00
CA VAL A 37 5.16 22.24 7.20
C VAL A 37 5.54 21.57 5.88
N SER A 38 6.64 20.81 5.88
CA SER A 38 7.08 20.00 4.74
C SER A 38 6.69 18.54 4.94
N ILE A 39 5.84 17.98 4.08
CA ILE A 39 5.38 16.59 4.17
C ILE A 39 5.91 15.77 3.00
N ARG A 40 6.45 14.58 3.29
CA ARG A 40 6.89 13.60 2.29
C ARG A 40 5.91 12.43 2.24
N PHE A 41 5.59 12.01 1.02
CA PHE A 41 4.70 10.91 0.73
C PHE A 41 5.40 9.83 -0.07
N SER A 42 5.02 8.58 0.16
CA SER A 42 5.46 7.44 -0.63
C SER A 42 4.26 6.61 -1.10
N PRO A 43 4.34 5.96 -2.28
CA PRO A 43 3.31 5.02 -2.69
C PRO A 43 3.27 3.83 -1.72
N PRO A 44 2.11 3.22 -1.47
CA PRO A 44 2.02 2.01 -0.65
C PRO A 44 2.94 0.92 -1.22
N SER A 45 3.71 0.28 -0.35
CA SER A 45 4.58 -0.84 -0.72
C SER A 45 4.06 -2.12 -0.09
N VAL A 46 3.96 -3.19 -0.88
CA VAL A 46 3.61 -4.51 -0.38
C VAL A 46 4.84 -5.13 0.29
N SER A 47 4.76 -5.34 1.60
CA SER A 47 5.78 -6.01 2.41
C SER A 47 5.94 -7.49 2.01
N THR A 48 7.06 -8.11 2.38
CA THR A 48 7.29 -9.54 2.11
C THR A 48 6.18 -10.42 2.67
N ASN A 49 5.69 -10.12 3.87
CA ASN A 49 4.61 -10.88 4.50
C ASN A 49 3.29 -10.73 3.72
N GLU A 50 2.96 -9.51 3.30
CA GLU A 50 1.79 -9.26 2.46
C GLU A 50 1.91 -9.97 1.11
N LYS A 51 3.11 -10.03 0.52
CA LYS A 51 3.36 -10.83 -0.70
C LYS A 51 3.11 -12.32 -0.48
N ILE A 52 3.58 -12.89 0.63
CA ILE A 52 3.33 -14.31 0.96
C ILE A 52 1.83 -14.56 1.10
N ILE A 53 1.14 -13.69 1.83
CA ILE A 53 -0.30 -13.77 2.05
C ILE A 53 -1.06 -13.68 0.72
N LEU A 54 -0.71 -12.73 -0.16
CA LEU A 54 -1.28 -12.59 -1.50
C LEU A 54 -1.03 -13.83 -2.37
N SER A 55 0.19 -14.38 -2.36
CA SER A 55 0.52 -15.60 -3.10
C SER A 55 -0.32 -16.79 -2.64
N SER A 56 -0.51 -16.95 -1.32
CA SER A 56 -1.36 -18.01 -0.76
C SER A 56 -2.83 -17.83 -1.17
N MET A 57 -3.36 -16.61 -1.12
CA MET A 57 -4.70 -16.31 -1.61
C MET A 57 -4.84 -16.62 -3.10
N PHE A 58 -3.86 -16.22 -3.91
CA PHE A 58 -3.87 -16.47 -5.36
C PHE A 58 -3.88 -17.96 -5.68
N HIS A 59 -3.11 -18.77 -4.95
CA HIS A 59 -3.12 -20.22 -5.10
C HIS A 59 -4.49 -20.84 -4.79
N SER A 60 -5.16 -20.39 -3.73
CA SER A 60 -6.52 -20.84 -3.41
C SER A 60 -7.51 -20.44 -4.50
N LEU A 61 -7.45 -19.19 -4.98
CA LEU A 61 -8.31 -18.70 -6.07
C LEU A 61 -8.08 -19.50 -7.36
N PHE A 62 -6.82 -19.77 -7.72
CA PHE A 62 -6.45 -20.59 -8.86
C PHE A 62 -7.09 -21.98 -8.77
N THR A 63 -6.97 -22.64 -7.62
CA THR A 63 -7.52 -23.98 -7.41
C THR A 63 -9.04 -24.00 -7.54
N ILE A 64 -9.72 -23.02 -6.95
CA ILE A 64 -11.18 -22.88 -7.06
C ILE A 64 -11.58 -22.67 -8.54
N ALA A 65 -10.87 -21.82 -9.27
CA ALA A 65 -11.14 -21.56 -10.68
C ALA A 65 -10.97 -22.81 -11.56
N VAL A 66 -9.97 -23.66 -11.27
CA VAL A 66 -9.79 -24.96 -11.95
C VAL A 66 -10.97 -25.89 -11.64
N GLN A 67 -11.37 -25.99 -10.36
CA GLN A 67 -12.44 -26.90 -9.93
C GLN A 67 -13.83 -26.51 -10.44
N LEU A 68 -14.13 -25.21 -10.51
CA LEU A 68 -15.43 -24.71 -10.96
C LEU A 68 -15.53 -24.55 -12.48
N SER A 69 -14.43 -24.68 -13.21
CA SER A 69 -14.44 -24.48 -14.65
C SER A 69 -15.18 -25.61 -15.38
N PRO A 70 -16.14 -25.30 -16.26
CA PRO A 70 -16.85 -26.30 -17.05
C PRO A 70 -16.02 -26.88 -18.21
N ALA A 71 -14.80 -26.37 -18.44
CA ALA A 71 -13.90 -26.87 -19.47
C ALA A 71 -13.05 -28.05 -18.96
N ALA A 72 -13.05 -29.17 -19.70
CA ALA A 72 -12.21 -30.32 -19.37
C ALA A 72 -10.73 -29.93 -19.42
N ARG A 73 -10.01 -30.09 -18.30
CA ARG A 73 -8.63 -29.60 -18.08
C ARG A 73 -8.50 -28.07 -18.18
N SER A 74 -9.32 -27.36 -17.42
CA SER A 74 -9.12 -25.93 -17.17
C SER A 74 -7.72 -25.64 -16.64
N SER A 75 -7.04 -24.66 -17.24
CA SER A 75 -5.70 -24.21 -16.86
C SER A 75 -5.68 -23.23 -15.68
N GLY A 76 -6.85 -22.87 -15.13
CA GLY A 76 -7.00 -21.98 -13.98
C GLY A 76 -6.98 -20.49 -14.36
N ILE A 77 -6.55 -19.63 -13.44
CA ILE A 77 -6.47 -18.18 -13.66
C ILE A 77 -5.18 -17.87 -14.45
N GLU A 78 -5.31 -17.58 -15.75
CA GLU A 78 -4.18 -17.23 -16.64
C GLU A 78 -3.99 -15.72 -16.80
N VAL A 79 -5.08 -14.94 -16.72
CA VAL A 79 -5.07 -13.49 -16.84
C VAL A 79 -5.88 -12.92 -15.67
N SER A 80 -5.22 -12.10 -14.85
CA SER A 80 -5.89 -11.20 -13.91
C SER A 80 -5.92 -9.83 -14.57
N ASP A 81 -7.08 -9.43 -15.10
CA ASP A 81 -7.26 -8.10 -15.70
C ASP A 81 -7.01 -7.04 -14.61
N SER A 82 -5.78 -6.56 -14.55
CA SER A 82 -5.36 -5.41 -13.78
C SER A 82 -5.38 -4.19 -14.70
N GLN A 83 -6.55 -3.95 -15.29
CA GLN A 83 -6.83 -2.78 -16.12
C GLN A 83 -6.78 -1.53 -15.22
N GLY A 84 -5.59 -0.97 -15.05
CA GLY A 84 -5.42 0.26 -14.27
C GLY A 84 -3.99 0.77 -14.10
N MET A 85 -2.97 0.12 -14.66
CA MET A 85 -1.59 0.49 -14.32
C MET A 85 -0.63 0.89 -15.45
N LEU A 86 -1.05 1.06 -16.70
CA LEU A 86 -0.18 1.63 -17.75
C LEU A 86 -0.99 2.28 -18.88
N ASP A 87 -1.52 3.48 -18.66
CA ASP A 87 -1.87 4.41 -19.76
C ASP A 87 -1.75 5.85 -19.26
N TYR A 88 -0.51 6.27 -18.99
CA TYR A 88 -0.09 7.67 -19.02
C TYR A 88 1.40 7.73 -19.37
N SER A 89 1.71 7.49 -20.64
CA SER A 89 2.85 8.12 -21.32
C SER A 89 2.76 7.82 -22.83
N LYS A 90 2.08 8.69 -23.56
CA LYS A 90 2.45 9.09 -24.92
C LYS A 90 2.05 10.54 -25.13
#